data_AF-L9Z8B6-F1
#
_entry.id   AF-L9Z8B6-F1
#
_cell.length_a   1.000
_cell.length_b   1.000
_cell.length_c   1.000
_cell.angle_alpha   90.00
_cell.angle_beta   90.00
_cell.angle_gamma   90.00
#
_symmetry.space_group_name_H-M   'P 1'
#
loop_
_entity.id
_entity.type
_entity.pdbx_description
1 polymer ?
#
loop_
_entity_poly.entity_id
_entity_poly.type
_entity_poly.pdbx_seq_one_letter_code
_entity_poly.pdbx_strand_id
1 'polypeptide(L)'
;MGCKVDPIIERHSLTVPDPGYESVDEYLVARWTGADGRSSVGYKTLTEWFNKRLLKRLYEDHSRDTVSAHLDREYELITGDEDLQRDELAADIATDGFDIDELATMMVSWSTMRHHLKDCLGAEKDTSTAETDWESNTVQMARERATEKAQSVLSSLHSKNRLRDADQAEVDVQVKLRCPECSVRVPFEDAVERGYVCRTHAETPSEEPERERVQNQYSSLALSYVAIEALQAVVSGEPFLLEAATIAAF
;
A
#
# COMPACT_ATOMS: atom_id res chain seq x y z
N MET A 1 -1.49 3.42 18.32
CA MET A 1 -2.63 3.09 17.44
C MET A 1 -3.06 1.69 17.85
N GLY A 2 -4.31 1.48 18.25
CA GLY A 2 -4.76 0.19 18.78
C GLY A 2 -5.07 -0.81 17.66
N CYS A 3 -5.01 -2.11 17.98
CA CYS A 3 -5.36 -3.19 17.07
C CYS A 3 -6.89 -3.18 16.85
N LYS A 4 -7.35 -2.95 15.61
CA LYS A 4 -8.80 -2.94 15.27
C LYS A 4 -9.37 -4.36 15.18
N VAL A 5 -8.54 -5.35 14.87
CA VAL A 5 -8.96 -6.73 14.59
C VAL A 5 -9.31 -7.48 15.88
N ASP A 6 -8.50 -7.40 16.93
CA ASP A 6 -8.77 -8.10 18.21
C ASP A 6 -10.13 -7.74 18.82
N PRO A 7 -10.51 -6.44 18.93
CA PRO A 7 -11.82 -6.08 19.46
C PRO A 7 -12.98 -6.64 18.63
N ILE A 8 -12.80 -6.84 17.32
CA ILE A 8 -13.82 -7.44 16.46
C ILE A 8 -13.91 -8.95 16.72
N ILE A 9 -12.76 -9.63 16.84
CA ILE A 9 -12.70 -11.05 17.18
C ILE A 9 -13.40 -11.30 18.52
N GLU A 10 -13.06 -10.52 19.55
CA GLU A 10 -13.61 -10.64 20.89
C GLU A 10 -15.12 -10.35 20.91
N ARG A 11 -15.54 -9.20 20.35
CA ARG A 11 -16.94 -8.75 20.40
C ARG A 11 -17.89 -9.74 19.72
N HIS A 12 -17.48 -10.29 18.60
CA HIS A 12 -18.31 -11.19 17.80
C HIS A 12 -17.99 -12.67 18.05
N SER A 13 -17.06 -12.98 18.96
CA SER A 13 -16.62 -14.34 19.25
C SER A 13 -16.25 -15.10 17.97
N LEU A 14 -15.46 -14.47 17.10
CA LEU A 14 -15.08 -15.05 15.81
C LEU A 14 -14.25 -16.31 16.02
N THR A 15 -14.63 -17.38 15.31
CA THR A 15 -13.95 -18.68 15.38
C THR A 15 -13.45 -19.10 14.02
N VAL A 16 -12.48 -20.00 14.02
CA VAL A 16 -11.92 -20.61 12.80
C VAL A 16 -12.64 -21.93 12.50
N PRO A 17 -12.88 -22.26 11.22
CA PRO A 17 -13.53 -23.52 10.85
C PRO A 17 -12.61 -24.75 11.00
N ASP A 18 -11.30 -24.54 11.16
CA ASP A 18 -10.28 -25.57 11.20
C ASP A 18 -9.91 -25.87 12.66
N PRO A 19 -10.14 -27.10 13.17
CA PRO A 19 -9.89 -27.44 14.58
C PRO A 19 -8.40 -27.49 14.92
N GLY A 20 -7.51 -27.37 13.94
CA GLY A 20 -6.07 -27.29 14.15
C GLY A 20 -5.57 -25.93 14.67
N TYR A 21 -6.46 -24.96 14.87
CA TYR A 21 -6.13 -23.61 15.33
C TYR A 21 -6.96 -23.24 16.55
N GLU A 22 -6.31 -22.66 17.56
CA GLU A 22 -6.94 -22.27 18.82
C GLU A 22 -7.51 -20.84 18.75
N SER A 23 -7.05 -20.03 17.80
CA SER A 23 -7.52 -18.65 17.61
C SER A 23 -7.56 -18.22 16.14
N VAL A 24 -8.33 -17.14 15.88
CA VAL A 24 -8.34 -16.47 14.58
C VAL A 24 -6.96 -15.90 14.23
N ASP A 25 -6.24 -15.36 15.22
CA ASP A 25 -4.91 -14.78 15.00
C ASP A 25 -3.89 -15.83 14.57
N GLU A 26 -3.87 -16.97 15.25
CA GLU A 26 -3.02 -18.10 14.89
C GLU A 26 -3.29 -18.55 13.45
N TYR A 27 -4.57 -18.68 13.09
CA TYR A 27 -4.98 -19.02 11.74
C TYR A 27 -4.54 -17.97 10.71
N LEU A 28 -4.74 -16.69 10.99
CA LEU A 28 -4.34 -15.59 10.11
C LEU A 28 -2.82 -15.59 9.87
N VAL A 29 -2.02 -15.76 10.91
CA VAL A 29 -0.56 -15.82 10.82
C VAL A 29 -0.11 -17.05 10.04
N ALA A 30 -0.66 -18.23 10.34
CA ALA A 30 -0.29 -19.47 9.65
C ALA A 30 -0.65 -19.42 8.17
N ARG A 31 -1.84 -18.93 7.81
CA ARG A 31 -2.23 -18.77 6.40
C ARG A 31 -1.41 -17.71 5.68
N TRP A 32 -1.06 -16.61 6.36
CA TRP A 32 -0.25 -15.54 5.79
C TRP A 32 1.18 -15.98 5.50
N THR A 33 1.79 -16.73 6.42
CA THR A 33 3.18 -17.21 6.33
C THR A 33 3.30 -18.49 5.52
N GLY A 34 2.27 -19.34 5.50
CA GLY A 34 2.35 -20.71 4.99
C GLY A 34 2.99 -21.69 5.97
N ALA A 35 3.10 -21.33 7.25
CA ALA A 35 3.69 -22.18 8.29
C ALA A 35 2.92 -23.50 8.51
N ASP A 36 1.69 -23.58 8.04
CA ASP A 36 0.83 -24.75 8.08
C ASP A 36 1.04 -25.73 6.91
N GLY A 37 2.06 -25.50 6.09
CA GLY A 37 2.38 -26.33 4.92
C GLY A 37 1.49 -26.06 3.70
N ARG A 38 0.56 -25.10 3.77
CA ARG A 38 -0.21 -24.62 2.62
C ARG A 38 0.51 -23.45 1.95
N SER A 39 0.13 -23.16 0.71
CA SER A 39 0.57 -21.93 0.04
C SER A 39 0.17 -20.71 0.86
N SER A 40 1.16 -19.84 1.06
CA SER A 40 0.99 -18.57 1.77
C SER A 40 -0.03 -17.67 1.05
N VAL A 41 -0.82 -16.92 1.82
CA VAL A 41 -1.91 -16.08 1.32
C VAL A 41 -1.58 -14.60 1.48
N GLY A 42 -2.04 -13.78 0.53
CA GLY A 42 -1.85 -12.33 0.57
C GLY A 42 -2.84 -11.61 1.51
N TYR A 43 -2.50 -10.38 1.92
CA TYR A 43 -3.31 -9.58 2.85
C TYR A 43 -4.76 -9.39 2.39
N LYS A 44 -4.99 -9.17 1.08
CA LYS A 44 -6.34 -8.93 0.54
C LYS A 44 -7.25 -10.15 0.72
N THR A 45 -6.76 -11.33 0.35
CA THR A 45 -7.51 -12.58 0.50
C THR A 45 -7.80 -12.89 1.97
N LEU A 46 -6.84 -12.64 2.88
CA LEU A 46 -7.08 -12.79 4.33
C LEU A 46 -8.10 -11.78 4.86
N THR A 47 -8.08 -10.56 4.33
CA THR A 47 -9.05 -9.51 4.68
C THR A 47 -10.46 -9.90 4.25
N GLU A 48 -10.63 -10.38 3.02
CA GLU A 48 -11.91 -10.87 2.52
C GLU A 48 -12.41 -12.06 3.34
N TRP A 49 -11.54 -13.03 3.63
CA TRP A 49 -11.89 -14.17 4.48
C TRP A 49 -12.36 -13.71 5.87
N PHE A 50 -11.63 -12.79 6.50
CA PHE A 50 -11.97 -12.27 7.82
C PHE A 50 -13.30 -11.52 7.80
N ASN A 51 -13.48 -10.61 6.86
CA ASN A 51 -14.71 -9.82 6.73
C ASN A 51 -15.94 -10.69 6.42
N LYS A 52 -15.80 -11.71 5.57
CA LYS A 52 -16.87 -12.68 5.31
C LYS A 52 -17.21 -13.49 6.55
N ARG A 53 -16.21 -13.83 7.36
CA ARG A 53 -16.43 -14.52 8.65
C ARG A 53 -17.18 -13.64 9.64
N LEU A 54 -16.84 -12.35 9.70
CA LEU A 54 -17.56 -11.35 10.49
C LEU A 54 -19.00 -11.20 10.00
N LEU A 55 -19.22 -11.01 8.70
CA LEU A 55 -20.56 -10.86 8.12
C LEU A 55 -21.44 -12.07 8.42
N LYS A 56 -20.92 -13.28 8.23
CA LYS A 56 -21.63 -14.52 8.58
C LYS A 56 -22.03 -14.53 10.04
N ARG A 57 -21.14 -14.11 10.93
CA ARG A 57 -21.41 -14.09 12.38
C ARG A 57 -22.50 -13.08 12.73
N LEU A 58 -22.46 -11.89 12.14
CA LEU A 58 -23.49 -10.87 12.32
C LEU A 58 -24.86 -11.41 11.89
N TYR A 59 -24.94 -12.05 10.72
CA TYR A 59 -26.17 -12.66 10.23
C TYR A 59 -26.69 -13.76 11.15
N GLU A 60 -25.82 -14.66 11.61
CA GLU A 60 -26.17 -15.70 12.59
C GLU A 60 -26.74 -15.09 13.88
N ASP A 61 -26.16 -14.00 14.39
CA ASP A 61 -26.63 -13.31 15.60
C ASP A 61 -28.03 -12.71 15.42
N HIS A 62 -28.42 -12.36 14.20
CA HIS A 62 -29.76 -11.86 13.83
C HIS A 62 -30.68 -12.95 13.26
N SER A 63 -30.31 -14.23 13.38
CA SER A 63 -31.09 -15.36 12.84
C SER A 63 -31.33 -15.31 11.32
N ARG A 64 -30.45 -14.62 10.57
CA ARG A 64 -30.44 -14.65 9.10
C ARG A 64 -29.55 -15.79 8.64
N ASP A 65 -30.15 -16.82 8.06
CA ASP A 65 -29.40 -17.93 7.46
C ASP A 65 -28.99 -17.57 6.02
N THR A 66 -27.69 -17.67 5.72
CA THR A 66 -27.16 -17.39 4.38
C THR A 66 -26.21 -18.49 3.93
N VAL A 67 -26.44 -19.02 2.73
CA VAL A 67 -25.56 -20.02 2.09
C VAL A 67 -24.27 -19.33 1.63
N SER A 68 -23.13 -20.03 1.69
CA SER A 68 -21.80 -19.45 1.38
C SER A 68 -21.74 -18.68 0.05
N ALA A 69 -22.34 -19.22 -1.03
CA ALA A 69 -22.33 -18.55 -2.33
C ALA A 69 -23.11 -17.22 -2.33
N HIS A 70 -24.12 -17.09 -1.48
CA HIS A 70 -24.86 -15.84 -1.31
C HIS A 70 -24.08 -14.86 -0.44
N LEU A 71 -23.44 -15.34 0.62
CA LEU A 71 -22.57 -14.54 1.50
C LEU A 71 -21.43 -13.88 0.72
N ASP A 72 -20.82 -14.60 -0.23
CA ASP A 72 -19.75 -14.05 -1.08
C ASP A 72 -20.25 -12.85 -1.89
N ARG A 73 -21.40 -13.01 -2.57
CA ARG A 73 -22.02 -11.96 -3.37
C ARG A 73 -22.46 -10.78 -2.52
N GLU A 74 -23.10 -11.03 -1.38
CA GLU A 74 -23.56 -9.96 -0.49
C GLU A 74 -22.38 -9.17 0.09
N TYR A 75 -21.30 -9.84 0.48
CA TYR A 75 -20.07 -9.16 0.89
C TYR A 75 -19.51 -8.25 -0.21
N GLU A 76 -19.50 -8.71 -1.46
CA GLU A 76 -19.07 -7.90 -2.62
C GLU A 76 -19.97 -6.67 -2.81
N LEU A 77 -21.29 -6.80 -2.62
CA LEU A 77 -22.23 -5.67 -2.71
C LEU A 77 -22.07 -4.69 -1.54
N ILE A 78 -21.89 -5.19 -0.31
CA ILE A 78 -21.71 -4.36 0.90
C ILE A 78 -20.42 -3.52 0.80
N THR A 79 -19.34 -4.10 0.26
CA THR A 79 -18.03 -3.44 0.16
C THR A 79 -17.75 -2.80 -1.21
N GLY A 80 -18.67 -2.95 -2.15
CA GLY A 80 -18.56 -2.47 -3.52
C GLY A 80 -19.08 -1.05 -3.73
N ASP A 81 -19.24 -0.70 -5.00
CA ASP A 81 -19.75 0.60 -5.42
C ASP A 81 -21.26 0.75 -5.15
N GLU A 82 -21.72 2.00 -5.05
CA GLU A 82 -23.15 2.32 -4.99
C GLU A 82 -23.83 2.01 -6.33
N ASP A 83 -24.61 0.93 -6.38
CA ASP A 83 -25.39 0.51 -7.53
C ASP A 83 -26.78 -0.01 -7.15
N LEU A 84 -27.61 -0.31 -8.15
CA LEU A 84 -28.98 -0.82 -7.93
C LEU A 84 -29.01 -2.14 -7.14
N GLN A 85 -28.01 -3.00 -7.30
CA GLN A 85 -27.95 -4.28 -6.59
C GLN A 85 -27.62 -4.08 -5.11
N ARG A 86 -26.78 -3.10 -4.80
CA ARG A 86 -26.49 -2.69 -3.43
C ARG A 86 -27.73 -2.10 -2.75
N ASP A 87 -28.49 -1.27 -3.45
CA ASP A 87 -29.76 -0.71 -2.94
C ASP A 87 -30.81 -1.80 -2.67
N GLU A 88 -30.91 -2.78 -3.58
CA GLU A 88 -31.78 -3.96 -3.40
C GLU A 88 -31.37 -4.77 -2.17
N LEU A 89 -30.07 -5.03 -1.99
CA LEU A 89 -29.56 -5.74 -0.82
C LEU A 89 -29.80 -4.93 0.46
N ALA A 90 -29.60 -3.61 0.42
CA ALA A 90 -29.84 -2.73 1.56
C ALA A 90 -31.30 -2.82 2.05
N ALA A 91 -32.26 -2.84 1.11
CA ALA A 91 -33.67 -2.99 1.44
C ALA A 91 -33.99 -4.38 2.02
N ASP A 92 -33.35 -5.44 1.50
CA ASP A 92 -33.53 -6.82 1.99
C ASP A 92 -33.02 -6.98 3.43
N ILE A 93 -31.75 -6.64 3.69
CA ILE A 93 -31.13 -6.84 5.01
C ILE A 93 -31.70 -5.88 6.08
N ALA A 94 -32.29 -4.76 5.67
CA ALA A 94 -33.01 -3.87 6.59
C ALA A 94 -34.22 -4.56 7.23
N THR A 95 -34.82 -5.56 6.58
CA THR A 95 -35.90 -6.35 7.18
C THR A 95 -35.41 -7.23 8.34
N ASP A 96 -34.12 -7.57 8.35
CA ASP A 96 -33.44 -8.31 9.43
C ASP A 96 -32.78 -7.38 10.47
N GLY A 97 -32.98 -6.07 10.32
CA GLY A 97 -32.48 -5.04 11.24
C GLY A 97 -31.03 -4.61 10.97
N PHE A 98 -30.51 -4.85 9.76
CA PHE A 98 -29.19 -4.36 9.37
C PHE A 98 -29.25 -3.06 8.58
N ASP A 99 -28.25 -2.21 8.79
CA ASP A 99 -27.94 -1.08 7.92
C ASP A 99 -26.69 -1.41 7.09
N ILE A 100 -26.78 -1.27 5.76
CA ILE A 100 -25.70 -1.68 4.86
C ILE A 100 -24.42 -0.84 5.04
N ASP A 101 -24.56 0.44 5.39
CA ASP A 101 -23.44 1.36 5.59
C ASP A 101 -22.75 1.08 6.93
N GLU A 102 -23.53 0.73 7.96
CA GLU A 102 -23.02 0.27 9.25
C GLU A 102 -22.23 -1.03 9.09
N LEU A 103 -22.76 -2.01 8.35
CA LEU A 103 -22.05 -3.24 8.02
C LEU A 103 -20.73 -2.96 7.30
N ALA A 104 -20.74 -2.10 6.27
CA ALA A 104 -19.54 -1.74 5.52
C ALA A 104 -18.47 -1.08 6.42
N THR A 105 -18.88 -0.25 7.37
CA THR A 105 -17.98 0.45 8.30
C THR A 105 -17.30 -0.49 9.30
N MET A 106 -17.97 -1.59 9.69
CA MET A 106 -17.39 -2.60 10.56
C MET A 106 -16.25 -3.39 9.89
N MET A 107 -16.27 -3.50 8.56
CA MET A 107 -15.27 -4.24 7.80
C MET A 107 -13.86 -3.65 8.00
N VAL A 108 -12.85 -4.52 7.92
CA VAL A 108 -11.45 -4.12 7.98
C VAL A 108 -10.88 -3.96 6.58
N SER A 109 -10.01 -2.96 6.42
CA SER A 109 -9.24 -2.77 5.19
C SER A 109 -8.04 -3.72 5.16
N TRP A 110 -7.49 -3.94 3.96
CA TRP A 110 -6.25 -4.72 3.83
C TRP A 110 -5.05 -4.10 4.55
N SER A 111 -5.02 -2.76 4.66
CA SER A 111 -3.99 -2.05 5.43
C SER A 111 -4.14 -2.30 6.94
N THR A 112 -5.38 -2.40 7.43
CA THR A 112 -5.69 -2.78 8.81
C THR A 112 -5.24 -4.21 9.08
N MET A 113 -5.53 -5.14 8.17
CA MET A 113 -5.09 -6.54 8.29
C MET A 113 -3.56 -6.66 8.27
N ARG A 114 -2.88 -5.91 7.40
CA ARG A 114 -1.41 -5.86 7.39
C ARG A 114 -0.87 -5.35 8.73
N HIS A 115 -1.42 -4.26 9.25
CA HIS A 115 -1.02 -3.70 10.55
C HIS A 115 -1.24 -4.72 11.67
N HIS A 116 -2.37 -5.43 11.64
CA HIS A 116 -2.66 -6.49 12.60
C HIS A 116 -1.59 -7.58 12.60
N LEU A 117 -1.34 -8.17 11.43
CA LEU A 117 -0.35 -9.24 11.29
C LEU A 117 1.06 -8.80 11.70
N LYS A 118 1.51 -7.63 11.22
CA LYS A 118 2.89 -7.18 11.40
C LYS A 118 3.16 -6.51 12.74
N ASP A 119 2.26 -5.62 13.16
CA ASP A 119 2.51 -4.68 14.25
C ASP A 119 1.80 -5.11 15.54
N CYS A 120 0.63 -5.75 15.44
CA CYS A 120 -0.10 -6.26 16.61
C CYS A 120 0.38 -7.66 17.02
N LEU A 121 0.41 -8.59 16.06
CA LEU A 121 0.82 -9.98 16.31
C LEU A 121 2.34 -10.18 16.24
N GLY A 122 3.08 -9.16 15.77
CA GLY A 122 4.53 -9.25 15.59
C GLY A 122 4.94 -10.36 14.62
N ALA A 123 4.03 -10.79 13.73
CA ALA A 123 4.29 -11.90 12.84
C ALA A 123 5.24 -11.45 11.73
N GLU A 124 6.21 -12.30 11.46
CA GLU A 124 7.13 -12.16 10.35
C GLU A 124 6.87 -13.29 9.37
N LYS A 125 6.80 -12.92 8.09
CA LYS A 125 6.78 -13.89 7.01
C LYS A 125 8.20 -13.95 6.52
N ASP A 126 8.83 -15.11 6.71
CA ASP A 126 10.07 -15.42 6.02
C ASP A 126 9.79 -15.18 4.53
N THR A 127 10.38 -14.12 4.01
CA THR A 127 10.72 -14.09 2.61
C THR A 127 11.81 -15.13 2.50
N SER A 128 11.43 -16.41 2.41
CA SER A 128 12.31 -17.40 1.88
C SER A 128 12.84 -16.76 0.61
N THR A 129 14.14 -16.51 0.61
CA THR A 129 14.91 -16.14 -0.57
C THR A 129 14.85 -17.38 -1.43
N ALA A 130 13.65 -17.66 -1.94
CA ALA A 130 13.46 -18.63 -2.97
C ALA A 130 14.31 -18.04 -4.09
N GLU A 131 15.35 -18.77 -4.48
CA GLU A 131 16.15 -18.52 -5.67
C GLU A 131 15.29 -18.64 -6.95
N THR A 132 14.06 -18.11 -6.91
CA THR A 132 13.03 -18.14 -7.92
C THR A 132 12.51 -16.72 -8.05
N ASP A 133 13.18 -15.95 -8.92
CA ASP A 133 12.65 -14.97 -9.87
C ASP A 133 11.42 -14.11 -9.50
N TRP A 134 11.08 -13.92 -8.22
CA TRP A 134 9.85 -13.22 -7.84
C TRP A 134 9.98 -11.72 -8.13
N GLU A 135 11.19 -11.17 -8.02
CA GLU A 135 11.54 -9.82 -8.43
C GLU A 135 11.32 -9.64 -9.94
N SER A 136 11.82 -10.60 -10.73
CA SER A 136 11.65 -10.65 -12.19
C SER A 136 10.18 -10.80 -12.58
N ASN A 137 9.45 -11.69 -11.90
CA ASN A 137 8.03 -11.96 -12.14
C ASN A 137 7.15 -10.76 -11.82
N THR A 138 7.46 -10.02 -10.75
CA THR A 138 6.75 -8.79 -10.39
C THR A 138 6.91 -7.71 -11.46
N VAL A 139 8.13 -7.53 -11.99
CA VAL A 139 8.39 -6.57 -13.07
C VAL A 139 7.71 -7.02 -14.37
N GLN A 140 7.71 -8.32 -14.68
CA GLN A 140 6.98 -8.87 -15.82
C GLN A 140 5.48 -8.59 -15.72
N MET A 141 4.88 -8.89 -14.56
CA MET A 141 3.46 -8.62 -14.27
C MET A 141 3.08 -7.13 -14.39
N ALA A 142 4.01 -6.23 -14.06
CA ALA A 142 3.80 -4.79 -14.24
C ALA A 142 3.85 -4.38 -15.72
N ARG A 143 4.76 -4.97 -16.51
CA ARG A 143 4.82 -4.76 -17.97
C ARG A 143 3.55 -5.23 -18.66
N GLU A 144 3.09 -6.44 -18.35
CA GLU A 144 1.87 -7.01 -18.93
C GLU A 144 0.66 -6.10 -18.70
N ARG A 145 0.45 -5.65 -17.45
CA ARG A 145 -0.63 -4.72 -17.10
C ARG A 145 -0.49 -3.36 -17.79
N ALA A 146 0.72 -2.84 -17.90
CA ALA A 146 0.96 -1.57 -18.62
C ALA A 146 0.65 -1.71 -20.11
N THR A 147 1.03 -2.85 -20.72
CA THR A 147 0.72 -3.19 -22.11
C THR A 147 -0.78 -3.30 -22.32
N GLU A 148 -1.49 -4.07 -21.51
CA GLU A 148 -2.95 -4.22 -21.57
C GLU A 148 -3.66 -2.86 -21.44
N LYS A 149 -3.21 -2.02 -20.50
CA LYS A 149 -3.80 -0.70 -20.30
C LYS A 149 -3.57 0.21 -21.49
N ALA A 150 -2.37 0.21 -22.05
CA ALA A 150 -2.04 0.99 -23.25
C ALA A 150 -2.85 0.51 -24.46
N GLN A 151 -3.01 -0.80 -24.66
CA GLN A 151 -3.86 -1.38 -25.70
C GLN A 151 -5.32 -0.96 -25.54
N SER A 152 -5.87 -1.01 -24.32
CA SER A 152 -7.22 -0.54 -24.03
C SER A 152 -7.42 0.94 -24.37
N VAL A 153 -6.42 1.79 -24.08
CA VAL A 153 -6.43 3.21 -24.45
C VAL A 153 -6.38 3.39 -25.97
N LEU A 154 -5.53 2.64 -26.67
CA LEU A 154 -5.44 2.65 -28.14
C LEU A 154 -6.78 2.26 -28.78
N SER A 155 -7.44 1.21 -28.30
CA SER A 155 -8.78 0.84 -28.76
C SER A 155 -9.79 1.97 -28.56
N SER A 156 -9.77 2.64 -27.40
CA SER A 156 -10.64 3.80 -27.14
C SER A 156 -10.36 4.99 -28.07
N LEU A 157 -9.09 5.25 -28.37
CA LEU A 157 -8.68 6.33 -29.27
C LEU A 157 -9.05 6.03 -30.74
N HIS A 158 -8.93 4.77 -31.16
CA HIS A 158 -9.39 4.28 -32.46
C HIS A 158 -10.90 4.48 -32.61
N SER A 159 -11.71 4.01 -31.64
CA SER A 159 -13.17 4.16 -31.68
C SER A 159 -13.64 5.62 -31.72
N LYS A 160 -12.86 6.53 -31.13
CA LYS A 160 -13.12 7.98 -31.17
C LYS A 160 -12.55 8.68 -32.42
N ASN A 161 -11.95 7.91 -33.34
CA ASN A 161 -11.30 8.38 -34.55
C ASN A 161 -10.24 9.49 -34.28
N ARG A 162 -9.63 9.46 -33.09
CA ARG A 162 -8.62 10.44 -32.64
C ARG A 162 -7.20 10.02 -33.00
N LEU A 163 -7.01 8.74 -33.28
CA LEU A 163 -5.75 8.16 -33.71
C LEU A 163 -6.04 7.13 -34.80
N ARG A 164 -5.50 7.36 -36.00
CA ARG A 164 -5.66 6.46 -37.15
C ARG A 164 -4.78 5.23 -36.96
N ASP A 165 -5.27 4.07 -37.38
CA ASP A 165 -4.55 2.79 -37.37
C ASP A 165 -4.05 2.37 -35.96
N ALA A 166 -4.69 2.89 -34.90
CA ALA A 166 -4.33 2.60 -33.52
C ALA A 166 -4.61 1.14 -33.10
N ASP A 167 -5.48 0.45 -33.83
CA ASP A 167 -5.74 -0.99 -33.74
C ASP A 167 -4.62 -1.85 -34.32
N GLN A 168 -3.74 -1.27 -35.16
CA GLN A 168 -2.56 -1.93 -35.74
C GLN A 168 -1.26 -1.57 -35.00
N ALA A 169 -1.31 -0.66 -34.03
CA ALA A 169 -0.13 -0.22 -33.31
C ALA A 169 0.32 -1.28 -32.28
N GLU A 170 1.59 -1.66 -32.34
CA GLU A 170 2.21 -2.54 -31.35
C GLU A 170 2.64 -1.74 -30.12
N VAL A 171 2.42 -2.31 -28.93
CA VAL A 171 2.79 -1.72 -27.65
C VAL A 171 4.01 -2.47 -27.11
N ASP A 172 5.13 -1.75 -26.95
CA ASP A 172 6.34 -2.26 -26.32
C ASP A 172 6.63 -1.50 -25.01
N VAL A 173 6.63 -2.22 -23.88
CA VAL A 173 6.87 -1.65 -22.56
C VAL A 173 8.21 -2.14 -22.02
N GLN A 174 9.17 -1.22 -21.91
CA GLN A 174 10.50 -1.51 -21.40
C GLN A 174 10.76 -0.89 -20.02
N VAL A 175 11.09 -1.73 -19.05
CA VAL A 175 11.62 -1.28 -17.74
C VAL A 175 13.14 -1.29 -17.80
N LYS A 176 13.75 -0.12 -17.60
CA LYS A 176 15.20 0.06 -17.66
C LYS A 176 15.73 0.64 -16.36
N LEU A 177 16.81 0.08 -15.86
CA LEU A 177 17.59 0.62 -14.77
C LEU A 177 18.63 1.60 -15.31
N ARG A 178 18.87 2.69 -14.59
CA ARG A 178 19.90 3.68 -14.90
C ARG A 178 20.99 3.62 -13.85
N CYS A 179 22.25 3.67 -14.29
CA CYS A 179 23.36 3.88 -13.36
C CYS A 179 23.26 5.28 -12.72
N PRO A 180 23.42 5.43 -11.40
CA PRO A 180 23.39 6.75 -10.77
C PRO A 180 24.56 7.64 -11.20
N GLU A 181 25.72 7.02 -11.48
CA GLU A 181 26.97 7.72 -11.78
C GLU A 181 27.21 7.99 -13.27
N CYS A 182 26.46 7.35 -14.16
CA CYS A 182 26.65 7.54 -15.60
C CYS A 182 25.38 7.38 -16.43
N SER A 183 25.50 7.64 -17.74
CA SER A 183 24.38 7.62 -18.67
C SER A 183 23.91 6.22 -19.07
N VAL A 184 24.56 5.16 -18.59
CA VAL A 184 24.23 3.76 -18.91
C VAL A 184 22.82 3.43 -18.43
N ARG A 185 22.03 2.84 -19.33
CA ARG A 185 20.72 2.25 -19.03
C ARG A 185 20.67 0.83 -19.56
N VAL A 186 20.15 -0.09 -18.76
CA VAL A 186 20.04 -1.51 -19.11
C VAL A 186 18.65 -2.02 -18.78
N PRO A 187 18.10 -2.99 -19.53
CA PRO A 187 16.86 -3.67 -19.15
C PRO A 187 16.96 -4.23 -17.73
N PHE A 188 15.82 -4.26 -17.03
CA PHE A 188 15.76 -4.83 -15.67
C PHE A 188 16.28 -6.29 -15.64
N GLU A 189 15.81 -7.13 -16.56
CA GLU A 189 16.20 -8.54 -16.67
C GLU A 189 17.71 -8.70 -16.88
N ASP A 190 18.30 -7.98 -17.83
CA ASP A 190 19.75 -7.95 -18.07
C ASP A 190 20.56 -7.58 -16.84
N ALA A 191 20.07 -6.64 -16.03
CA ALA A 191 20.77 -6.15 -14.85
C ALA A 191 20.69 -7.16 -13.69
N VAL A 192 19.54 -7.82 -13.53
CA VAL A 192 19.34 -8.88 -12.54
C VAL A 192 20.16 -10.12 -12.92
N GLU A 193 20.10 -10.55 -14.17
CA GLU A 193 20.86 -11.70 -14.69
C GLU A 193 22.37 -11.52 -14.51
N ARG A 194 22.89 -10.30 -14.73
CA ARG A 194 24.32 -10.00 -14.63
C ARG A 194 24.76 -9.56 -13.23
N GLY A 195 23.81 -9.26 -12.33
CA GLY A 195 24.08 -8.80 -10.97
C GLY A 195 24.58 -7.36 -10.84
N TYR A 196 24.51 -6.53 -11.89
CA TYR A 196 24.90 -5.13 -11.84
C TYR A 196 24.23 -4.28 -12.94
N VAL A 197 24.03 -2.99 -12.66
CA VAL A 197 23.49 -2.01 -13.64
C VAL A 197 24.59 -1.51 -14.59
N CYS A 198 25.80 -1.29 -14.07
CA CYS A 198 26.95 -0.84 -14.84
C CYS A 198 28.22 -1.46 -14.28
N ARG A 199 28.96 -2.20 -15.12
CA ARG A 199 30.21 -2.87 -14.71
C ARG A 199 31.23 -1.91 -14.12
N THR A 200 31.39 -0.73 -14.75
CA THR A 200 32.38 0.28 -14.33
C THR A 200 32.13 0.81 -12.92
N HIS A 201 30.87 0.84 -12.47
CA HIS A 201 30.49 1.33 -11.15
C HIS A 201 29.94 0.21 -10.24
N ALA A 202 30.23 -1.06 -10.58
CA ALA A 202 29.86 -2.22 -9.77
C ALA A 202 30.99 -2.64 -8.79
N GLU A 203 32.25 -2.33 -9.11
CA GLU A 203 33.42 -2.73 -8.32
C GLU A 203 33.72 -1.72 -7.18
N THR A 204 32.95 -1.83 -6.08
CA THR A 204 33.29 -1.56 -4.64
C THR A 204 33.63 -0.12 -4.16
N PRO A 205 33.47 0.25 -2.86
CA PRO A 205 32.39 0.04 -1.88
C PRO A 205 31.62 1.35 -1.60
N SER A 206 30.34 1.28 -1.21
CA SER A 206 29.72 2.42 -0.52
C SER A 206 30.21 2.49 0.93
N GLU A 207 31.46 2.89 1.13
CA GLU A 207 31.86 3.57 2.36
C GLU A 207 31.68 5.07 2.12
N GLU A 208 30.52 5.60 2.44
CA GLU A 208 30.42 7.01 2.80
C GLU A 208 30.00 7.13 4.26
N PRO A 209 30.69 7.95 5.05
CA PRO A 209 30.53 8.03 6.50
C PRO A 209 29.20 8.70 6.86
N GLU A 210 28.68 8.36 8.03
CA GLU A 210 27.49 8.91 8.70
C GLU A 210 27.54 10.44 9.01
N ARG A 211 28.22 11.26 8.21
CA ARG A 211 28.44 12.70 8.52
C ARG A 211 27.61 13.69 7.73
N GLU A 212 26.85 13.29 6.71
CA GLU A 212 26.09 14.24 5.88
C GLU A 212 24.60 14.38 6.20
N ARG A 213 24.07 13.65 7.20
CA ARG A 213 22.69 13.85 7.68
C ARG A 213 22.53 14.98 8.71
N VAL A 214 23.62 15.43 9.35
CA VAL A 214 23.54 16.47 10.39
C VAL A 214 23.58 17.89 9.78
N GLN A 215 24.07 18.06 8.55
CA GLN A 215 24.14 19.37 7.90
C GLN A 215 22.76 19.83 7.36
N ASN A 216 21.88 18.89 6.99
CA ASN A 216 20.61 19.23 6.33
C ASN A 216 19.45 19.46 7.31
N GLN A 217 19.69 19.34 8.63
CA GLN A 217 18.69 19.61 9.66
C GLN A 217 18.75 21.05 10.21
N TYR A 218 19.74 21.85 9.80
CA TYR A 218 19.87 23.26 10.23
C TYR A 218 19.66 24.30 9.11
N SER A 219 19.32 23.88 7.89
CA SER A 219 19.09 24.80 6.75
C SER A 219 17.64 25.25 6.59
N SER A 220 16.85 25.26 7.67
CA SER A 220 15.50 25.86 7.69
C SER A 220 15.42 27.18 8.46
N LEU A 221 16.54 27.68 8.99
CA LEU A 221 16.63 29.08 9.38
C LEU A 221 17.09 29.90 8.17
N ALA A 222 16.10 30.32 7.39
CA ALA A 222 16.25 31.46 6.48
C ALA A 222 16.55 32.71 7.33
N LEU A 223 17.81 32.91 7.70
CA LEU A 223 18.28 34.20 8.18
C LEU A 223 18.36 35.11 6.95
N SER A 224 17.40 36.02 6.85
CA SER A 224 17.43 37.11 5.89
C SER A 224 18.73 37.90 6.06
N TYR A 225 19.21 38.44 4.93
CA TYR A 225 20.49 39.13 4.74
C TYR A 225 20.67 40.44 5.55
N VAL A 226 19.87 40.64 6.61
CA VAL A 226 19.88 41.83 7.49
C VAL A 226 20.41 41.48 8.90
N ALA A 227 20.60 40.19 9.23
CA ALA A 227 21.07 39.76 10.55
C ALA A 227 22.60 39.59 10.67
N ILE A 228 23.39 39.93 9.64
CA ILE A 228 24.87 39.84 9.68
C ILE A 228 25.53 41.13 10.22
N GLU A 229 24.82 42.26 10.34
CA GLU A 229 25.41 43.51 10.86
C GLU A 229 25.22 43.77 12.37
N ALA A 230 24.69 42.84 13.15
CA ALA A 230 24.58 43.01 14.61
C ALA A 230 25.70 42.32 15.42
N LEU A 231 26.62 41.59 14.77
CA LEU A 231 27.74 40.91 15.44
C LEU A 231 29.09 41.62 15.30
N GLN A 232 29.15 42.80 14.66
CA GLN A 232 30.33 43.68 14.66
C GLN A 232 30.20 44.94 15.53
N ALA A 233 29.11 45.12 16.27
CA ALA A 233 28.90 46.29 17.15
C ALA A 233 29.20 46.03 18.64
N VAL A 234 29.72 44.87 19.02
CA VAL A 234 30.14 44.57 20.41
C VAL A 234 31.64 44.86 20.64
N VAL A 235 32.43 45.10 19.58
CA VAL A 235 33.87 45.41 19.68
C VAL A 235 34.19 46.91 19.62
N SER A 236 33.27 47.74 19.17
CA SER A 236 33.49 49.19 19.00
C SER A 236 32.40 49.95 19.74
N GLY A 237 32.58 50.14 21.05
CA GLY A 237 31.59 50.83 21.88
C GLY A 237 31.36 52.27 21.44
N GLU A 238 30.17 52.57 20.94
CA GLU A 238 29.54 53.91 20.93
C GLU A 238 28.01 53.70 20.91
N PRO A 239 27.23 54.46 21.71
CA PRO A 239 25.77 54.38 21.76
C PRO A 239 25.17 55.25 20.64
N PHE A 240 23.99 54.91 20.08
CA PHE A 240 22.87 55.84 19.78
C PHE A 240 21.81 55.21 18.84
N LEU A 241 20.60 55.00 19.41
CA LEU A 241 19.20 55.12 18.92
C LEU A 241 18.76 54.40 17.62
N LEU A 242 17.85 53.41 17.67
CA LEU A 242 16.38 53.44 17.85
C LEU A 242 15.59 53.91 16.62
N GLU A 243 14.50 53.16 16.33
CA GLU A 243 13.49 53.28 15.26
C GLU A 243 13.82 52.56 13.92
N ALA A 244 12.93 51.75 13.32
CA ALA A 244 11.64 51.21 13.71
C ALA A 244 11.35 49.97 12.82
N ALA A 245 10.62 49.01 13.40
CA ALA A 245 10.01 47.89 12.73
C ALA A 245 8.81 48.32 11.86
N THR A 246 8.33 47.38 11.03
CA THR A 246 7.22 47.37 10.03
C THR A 246 7.80 47.39 8.61
N ILE A 247 7.54 46.44 7.71
CA ILE A 247 6.27 45.81 7.30
C ILE A 247 6.58 44.40 6.77
N ALA A 248 5.85 43.38 7.26
CA ALA A 248 5.73 42.10 6.59
C ALA A 248 4.76 42.26 5.40
N ALA A 249 5.23 41.99 4.18
CA ALA A 249 4.45 42.11 2.96
C ALA A 249 3.98 40.73 2.48
N PHE A 250 2.69 40.70 2.16
CA PHE A 250 2.01 40.00 1.05
C PHE A 250 2.81 38.98 0.23
#